data_AF-A0A926FB13-F1
#
_entry.id   AF-A0A926FB13-F1
#
_cell.length_a   1.000
_cell.length_b   1.000
_cell.length_c   1.000
_cell.angle_alpha   90.00
_cell.angle_beta   90.00
_cell.angle_gamma   90.00
#
_symmetry.space_group_name_H-M   'P 1'
#
loop_
_entity.id
_entity.type
_entity.pdbx_description
1 polymer ?
#
loop_
_entity_poly.entity_id
_entity_poly.type
_entity_poly.pdbx_seq_one_letter_code
_entity_poly.pdbx_strand_id
1 'polypeptide(L)'
;CERLNRNLPIEGVNYYDIRHDDECRGDMAQLKDRVMVNHWGTVISKERFEPREVGDKISTTAEGIDMDESDYNYLGETLSVSEYLEKYDELVREYCEPKEENNLEMGM
;
A
#
# COMPACT_ATOMS: atom_id res chain seq x y z
N CYS A 1 0.29 18.74 -7.09
CA CYS A 1 0.19 17.54 -6.23
C CYS A 1 -0.94 17.81 -5.24
N GLU A 2 -2.10 17.21 -5.46
CA GLU A 2 -3.27 17.37 -4.58
C GLU A 2 -3.16 16.31 -3.48
N ARG A 3 -2.76 16.71 -2.27
CA ARG A 3 -2.79 15.81 -1.11
C ARG A 3 -4.23 15.75 -0.60
N LEU A 4 -4.68 14.57 -0.21
CA LEU A 4 -5.99 14.41 0.39
C LEU A 4 -6.12 15.30 1.64
N ASN A 5 -7.21 16.06 1.74
CA ASN A 5 -7.47 16.91 2.88
C ASN A 5 -7.85 16.07 4.11
N ARG A 6 -6.87 15.81 4.98
CA ARG A 6 -7.07 15.01 6.20
C ARG A 6 -7.96 15.68 7.26
N ASN A 7 -8.37 16.94 7.07
CA ASN A 7 -9.38 17.57 7.93
C ASN A 7 -10.80 17.07 7.65
N LEU A 8 -10.99 16.30 6.58
CA LEU A 8 -12.23 15.58 6.28
C LEU A 8 -11.96 14.08 6.47
N PRO A 9 -11.92 13.58 7.73
CA PRO A 9 -11.63 12.19 7.99
C PRO A 9 -12.77 11.32 7.44
N ILE A 10 -12.41 10.36 6.60
CA ILE A 10 -13.27 9.22 6.27
C ILE A 10 -13.12 8.19 7.39
N GLU A 11 -14.23 7.79 7.98
CA GLU A 11 -14.27 6.81 9.06
C GLU A 11 -13.88 5.41 8.56
N GLY A 12 -13.27 4.61 9.43
CA GLY A 12 -12.95 3.20 9.13
C GLY A 12 -11.71 2.98 8.25
N VAL A 13 -10.90 4.02 8.00
CA VAL A 13 -9.67 3.93 7.21
C VAL A 13 -8.50 4.68 7.85
N ASN A 14 -7.28 4.26 7.48
CA ASN A 14 -6.01 4.86 7.83
C ASN A 14 -5.42 5.58 6.61
N TYR A 15 -4.61 6.62 6.85
CA TYR A 15 -4.01 7.44 5.80
C TYR A 15 -2.49 7.42 5.89
N TYR A 16 -1.87 7.17 4.74
CA TYR A 16 -0.44 7.18 4.57
C TYR A 16 -0.10 8.01 3.32
N ASP A 17 1.13 8.48 3.24
CA ASP A 17 1.70 9.14 2.09
C ASP A 17 2.79 8.24 1.48
N ILE A 18 2.88 8.26 0.15
CA ILE A 18 3.99 7.66 -0.58
C ILE A 18 5.01 8.75 -0.89
N ARG A 19 6.28 8.44 -0.65
CA ARG A 19 7.42 9.23 -1.11
C ARG A 19 7.95 8.64 -2.41
N HIS A 20 8.15 9.48 -3.43
CA HIS A 20 8.86 9.06 -4.65
C HIS A 20 10.38 9.01 -4.45
N ASP A 21 11.08 8.36 -5.36
CA ASP A 21 12.54 8.38 -5.40
C ASP A 21 13.13 9.78 -5.68
N ASP A 22 14.35 10.05 -5.19
CA ASP A 22 14.99 11.36 -5.35
C ASP A 22 15.43 11.67 -6.79
N GLU A 23 15.42 10.67 -7.66
CA GLU A 23 15.83 10.78 -9.06
C GLU A 23 14.64 11.01 -10.01
N CYS A 24 13.42 11.15 -9.47
CA CYS A 24 12.16 11.31 -10.20
C CYS A 24 11.92 10.21 -11.25
N ARG A 25 12.32 8.97 -10.97
CA ARG A 25 12.10 7.81 -11.87
C ARG A 25 10.66 7.31 -11.83
N GLY A 26 9.94 7.66 -10.76
CA GLY A 26 8.54 7.29 -10.57
C GLY A 26 8.39 6.01 -9.76
N ASP A 27 9.36 5.72 -8.88
CA ASP A 27 9.32 4.54 -8.03
C ASP A 27 8.73 4.88 -6.66
N MET A 28 7.94 3.96 -6.10
CA MET A 28 7.42 4.11 -4.73
C MET A 28 8.58 3.79 -3.80
N ALA A 29 9.22 4.81 -3.24
CA ALA A 29 10.40 4.59 -2.41
C ALA A 29 10.01 4.24 -0.97
N GLN A 30 9.04 4.96 -0.39
CA GLN A 30 8.66 4.76 1.01
C GLN A 30 7.16 4.99 1.27
N LEU A 31 6.59 4.14 2.11
CA LEU A 31 5.28 4.33 2.73
C LEU A 31 5.44 4.96 4.12
N LYS A 32 4.79 6.11 4.35
CA LYS A 32 4.92 6.89 5.59
C LYS A 32 3.60 7.44 6.10
N ASP A 33 3.50 7.70 7.40
CA ASP A 33 2.34 8.41 7.96
C ASP A 33 2.14 9.78 7.30
N ARG A 34 3.24 10.49 7.05
CA ARG A 34 3.26 11.79 6.37
C ARG A 34 4.59 12.04 5.67
N VAL A 35 4.53 12.47 4.42
CA VAL A 35 5.69 12.87 3.63
C VAL A 35 5.72 14.39 3.52
N MET A 36 6.87 15.03 3.77
CA MET A 36 7.01 16.49 3.67
C MET A 36 7.64 16.95 2.37
N VAL A 37 8.59 16.16 1.84
CA VAL A 37 9.32 16.43 0.60
C VAL A 37 9.17 15.21 -0.28
N ASN A 38 9.02 15.40 -1.60
CA ASN A 38 8.88 14.30 -2.56
C ASN A 38 7.61 13.46 -2.34
N HIS A 39 6.52 14.10 -1.94
CA HIS A 39 5.22 13.45 -1.83
C HIS A 39 4.69 13.10 -3.22
N TRP A 40 4.39 11.83 -3.40
CA TRP A 40 3.85 11.32 -4.64
C TRP A 40 2.32 11.19 -4.58
N GLY A 41 1.80 10.59 -3.52
CA GLY A 41 0.37 10.32 -3.38
C GLY A 41 -0.02 9.94 -1.95
N THR A 42 -1.33 9.80 -1.73
CA THR A 42 -1.91 9.34 -0.47
C THR A 42 -2.46 7.93 -0.65
N VAL A 43 -2.15 7.04 0.29
CA VAL A 43 -2.69 5.68 0.38
C VAL A 43 -3.75 5.66 1.48
N ILE A 44 -4.86 5.01 1.19
CA ILE A 44 -5.95 4.74 2.13
C ILE A 44 -5.97 3.23 2.36
N SER A 45 -5.99 2.79 3.61
CA SER A 45 -6.06 1.37 3.98
C SER A 45 -7.09 1.15 5.07
N LYS A 46 -7.89 0.08 4.97
CA LYS A 46 -8.82 -0.32 6.05
C LYS A 46 -8.06 -0.70 7.32
N GLU A 47 -6.95 -1.42 7.18
CA GLU A 47 -6.11 -1.87 8.29
C GLU A 47 -4.80 -1.09 8.35
N ARG A 48 -4.16 -1.10 9.52
CA ARG A 48 -2.84 -0.49 9.67
C ARG A 48 -1.77 -1.40 9.09
N PHE A 49 -0.75 -0.79 8.50
CA PHE A 49 0.44 -1.54 8.09
C PHE A 49 1.25 -1.94 9.31
N GLU A 50 1.61 -3.21 9.37
CA GLU A 50 2.49 -3.74 10.40
C GLU A 50 3.94 -3.25 10.19
N PRO A 51 4.75 -3.16 11.27
CA PRO A 51 6.17 -2.87 11.14
C PRO A 51 6.88 -3.89 10.26
N ARG A 52 7.82 -3.41 9.43
CA ARG A 52 8.66 -4.27 8.58
C ARG A 52 10.02 -4.49 9.22
N GLU A 53 10.41 -5.75 9.37
CA GLU A 53 11.74 -6.15 9.84
C GLU A 53 12.61 -6.55 8.65
N VAL A 54 13.76 -5.89 8.49
CA VAL A 54 14.77 -6.21 7.47
C VAL A 54 16.13 -6.29 8.16
N GLY A 55 16.65 -7.51 8.33
CA GLY A 55 17.81 -7.76 9.18
C GLY A 55 17.52 -7.34 10.62
N ASP A 56 18.40 -6.57 11.25
CA ASP A 56 18.22 -6.08 12.62
C ASP A 56 17.40 -4.76 12.70
N LYS A 57 16.88 -4.25 11.58
CA LYS A 57 16.15 -2.99 11.51
C LYS A 57 14.65 -3.25 11.42
N ILE A 58 13.89 -2.74 12.38
CA ILE A 58 12.43 -2.67 12.33
C ILE A 58 12.05 -1.25 11.92
N SER A 59 11.26 -1.11 10.84
CA SER A 59 10.77 0.17 10.35
C SER A 59 9.26 0.24 10.44
N THR A 60 8.73 1.32 11.02
CA THR A 60 7.29 1.60 11.09
C THR A 60 6.88 2.63 10.03
N THR A 61 5.58 2.83 9.80
CA THR A 61 5.11 3.91 8.90
C THR A 61 5.48 5.32 9.41
N ALA A 62 5.74 5.49 10.72
CA ALA A 62 6.24 6.76 11.24
C ALA A 62 7.67 7.06 10.76
N GLU A 63 8.52 6.03 10.71
CA GLU A 63 9.92 6.13 10.25
C GLU A 63 10.03 6.08 8.72
N GLY A 64 9.15 5.29 8.10
CA GLY A 64 9.14 4.97 6.68
C GLY A 64 9.50 3.52 6.44
N ILE A 65 8.55 2.81 5.84
CA ILE A 65 8.76 1.46 5.32
C ILE A 65 9.29 1.63 3.90
N ASP A 66 10.51 1.14 3.66
CA ASP A 66 11.09 1.08 2.32
C ASP A 66 10.27 0.10 1.49
N MET A 67 9.84 0.54 0.30
CA MET A 67 8.98 -0.21 -0.61
C MET A 67 9.81 -0.75 -1.78
N ASP A 68 9.46 -1.94 -2.26
CA ASP A 68 9.97 -2.51 -3.50
C ASP A 68 8.83 -2.83 -4.48
N GLU A 69 9.17 -3.18 -5.72
CA GLU A 69 8.19 -3.48 -6.78
C GLU A 69 7.28 -4.68 -6.45
N SER A 70 7.68 -5.55 -5.53
CA SER A 70 6.88 -6.70 -5.11
C SER A 70 5.85 -6.36 -4.02
N ASP A 71 6.00 -5.20 -3.38
CA ASP A 71 5.11 -4.75 -2.30
C ASP A 71 3.78 -4.18 -2.80
N TYR A 72 3.66 -3.84 -4.08
CA TYR A 72 2.47 -3.20 -4.62
C TYR A 72 2.11 -3.70 -6.01
N ASN A 73 0.82 -3.63 -6.32
CA ASN A 73 0.30 -3.87 -7.65
C ASN A 73 -0.91 -2.95 -7.90
N TYR A 74 -1.24 -2.70 -9.16
CA TYR A 74 -2.36 -1.85 -9.55
C TYR A 74 -3.45 -2.69 -10.18
N LEU A 75 -4.66 -2.63 -9.60
CA LEU A 75 -5.84 -3.29 -10.17
C LEU A 75 -6.33 -2.61 -11.47
N GLY A 76 -5.96 -1.35 -11.70
CA GLY A 76 -6.48 -0.54 -12.82
C GLY A 76 -7.94 -0.13 -12.65
N GLU A 77 -8.55 -0.45 -11.50
CA GLU A 77 -9.91 -0.07 -11.15
C GLU A 77 -9.95 1.23 -10.34
N THR A 78 -11.07 1.93 -10.40
CA THR A 78 -11.35 3.09 -9.56
C THR A 78 -12.54 2.78 -8.68
N LEU A 79 -12.38 2.97 -7.37
CA LEU A 79 -13.42 2.76 -6.37
C LEU A 79 -13.59 4.02 -5.52
N SER A 80 -14.83 4.32 -5.14
CA SER A 80 -15.09 5.17 -3.99
C SER A 80 -14.67 4.45 -2.70
N VAL A 81 -14.46 5.21 -1.61
CA VAL A 81 -14.06 4.61 -0.33
C VAL A 81 -15.15 3.68 0.21
N SER A 82 -16.43 3.99 0.00
CA SER A 82 -17.54 3.10 0.37
C SER A 82 -17.51 1.79 -0.39
N GLU A 83 -17.25 1.81 -1.70
CA GLU A 83 -17.16 0.58 -2.51
C GLU A 83 -15.93 -0.25 -2.11
N TYR A 84 -14.79 0.40 -1.82
CA TYR A 84 -13.60 -0.28 -1.31
C TYR A 84 -13.88 -0.98 0.02
N LEU A 85 -14.56 -0.32 0.96
CA LEU A 85 -14.88 -0.89 2.26
C LEU A 85 -15.88 -2.06 2.15
N GLU A 86 -16.87 -1.95 1.26
CA GLU A 86 -17.84 -3.02 0.99
C GLU A 86 -17.18 -4.26 0.37
N LYS A 87 -16.26 -4.07 -0.58
CA LYS A 87 -15.56 -5.15 -1.29
C LYS A 87 -14.28 -5.65 -0.60
N TYR A 88 -13.90 -5.06 0.54
CA TYR A 88 -12.57 -5.30 1.13
C TYR A 88 -12.24 -6.78 1.30
N ASP A 89 -13.16 -7.56 1.88
CA ASP A 89 -12.92 -8.97 2.17
C ASP A 89 -12.76 -9.81 0.88
N GLU A 90 -13.44 -9.41 -0.21
CA GLU A 90 -13.29 -10.04 -1.54
C GLU A 90 -11.93 -9.69 -2.15
N LEU A 91 -11.54 -8.42 -2.11
CA LEU A 91 -10.25 -7.93 -2.62
C LEU A 91 -9.07 -8.59 -1.89
N VAL A 92 -9.14 -8.73 -0.56
CA VAL A 92 -8.09 -9.40 0.22
C VAL A 92 -7.94 -10.86 -0.19
N ARG A 93 -9.05 -11.60 -0.31
CA ARG A 93 -9.02 -13.01 -0.75
C ARG A 93 -8.46 -13.19 -2.16
N GLU A 94 -8.79 -12.27 -3.07
CA GLU A 94 -8.39 -12.39 -4.46
C GLU A 94 -6.93 -12.00 -4.71
N TYR A 95 -6.43 -10.99 -3.99
CA TYR A 95 -5.16 -10.32 -4.29
C TYR A 95 -4.11 -10.38 -3.19
N CYS A 96 -4.48 -10.59 -1.93
CA CYS A 96 -3.55 -10.57 -0.80
C CYS A 96 -3.32 -11.96 -0.19
N GLU A 97 -4.27 -12.89 -0.31
CA GLU A 97 -4.09 -14.27 0.12
C GLU A 97 -3.21 -15.05 -0.89
N PRO A 98 -2.20 -15.81 -0.43
CA PRO A 98 -1.38 -16.62 -1.32
C PRO A 98 -2.28 -17.65 -2.02
N LYS A 99 -2.33 -17.59 -3.35
CA LYS A 99 -3.03 -18.60 -4.15
C LYS A 99 -2.28 -19.91 -3.99
N GLU A 100 -2.96 -20.97 -3.57
CA GLU A 100 -2.36 -22.31 -3.57
C GLU A 100 -1.80 -22.57 -4.97
N GLU A 101 -0.49 -22.85 -5.05
CA GLU A 101 0.12 -23.33 -6.27
C GLU A 101 -0.60 -24.64 -6.63
N ASN A 102 -1.46 -24.59 -7.65
CA ASN A 102 -1.98 -25.79 -8.27
C ASN A 102 -0.77 -26.56 -8.80
N ASN A 103 -0.32 -27.56 -8.04
CA ASN A 103 0.52 -28.65 -8.50
C ASN A 103 -0.23 -29.44 -9.58
N LEU A 104 -0.40 -28.84 -10.76
CA LEU A 104 -0.80 -29.51 -11.98
C LEU A 104 0.49 -29.96 -12.67
N GLU A 105 0.90 -31.17 -12.29
CA GLU A 105 1.55 -32.17 -13.13
C GLU A 105 2.44 -31.63 -14.26
N MET A 106 3.73 -31.39 -13.97
CA MET A 106 4.78 -31.64 -14.94
C MET A 106 5.00 -33.16 -15.04
N GLY A 107 3.99 -33.84 -15.57
CA GLY A 107 4.14 -35.17 -16.13
C GLY A 107 4.46 -35.02 -17.61
N MET A 108 5.75 -34.91 -17.95
CA MET A 108 6.36 -35.40 -19.21
C MET A 108 7.84 -35.68 -18.98
#